data_AF-A0A918C9S2-F1
#
_entry.id   AF-A0A918C9S2-F1
#
_cell.length_a   1.000
_cell.length_b   1.000
_cell.length_c   1.000
_cell.angle_alpha   90.00
_cell.angle_beta   90.00
_cell.angle_gamma   90.00
#
_symmetry.space_group_name_H-M   'P 1'
#
loop_
_entity.id
_entity.type
_entity.pdbx_description
1 polymer ?
#
loop_
_entity_poly.entity_id
_entity_poly.type
_entity_poly.pdbx_seq_one_letter_code
_entity_poly.pdbx_strand_id
1 'polypeptide(L)'
;MTATQLVQQPEVYPAPVKSVEPGSPAERAGVRPGDLLLRVNGEPVTDVLAYRHALQSAPEGRATLQMSRPEQHSPAPFLPGFVAQDHHTTKLDAQALTYTFQVEWEDPGLDFEEVLFDGIRKCANKCDFCYVHQMPRGFRKSLYVMDDDYRLSFLYGSFVTLTNLTEIDVQRILNENLSPLYVSVHTSNQDLRQDMMKWWKLKVKDPAVTRIQDMLERLESIDLYTQIVLLPGRNDGEHLDETLDYLTSRPNVISSAVVPIGLTDHRKNLAEMRPYTRDEARDVLRRVNVWRGKMLKERGTRFVFPSDEFYLLAGEPLPTEEEYEGFPMLENGVGMIRDFLIEPLPPLPAALPAPMHVILGTGLLFAESLDLAVEPLRAIEGLTLEVRAVENKTFGKVTTVAGLLTGRCFRHAVVQGEADLLVVPPTTLRYGTELMLDNMSLTELSQDLRMDVRAGGSTLGELARVILQNAASSGPQFGMSAHAVKDTSPKDEPGRSHA
;
A
#
# COMPACT_ATOMS: atom_id res chain seq x y z
N MET A 1 42.74 25.64 29.11
CA MET A 1 42.13 26.11 27.85
C MET A 1 41.01 25.14 27.53
N THR A 2 39.80 25.66 27.58
CA THR A 2 38.52 24.94 27.53
C THR A 2 38.31 24.27 26.18
N ALA A 3 37.99 22.98 26.20
CA ALA A 3 37.43 22.28 25.06
C ALA A 3 36.05 22.87 24.78
N THR A 4 35.93 23.59 23.66
CA THR A 4 34.65 24.03 23.11
C THR A 4 33.81 22.77 22.86
N GLN A 5 32.82 22.53 23.72
CA GLN A 5 31.74 21.59 23.43
C GLN A 5 31.09 22.09 22.14
N LEU A 6 31.35 21.38 21.03
CA LEU A 6 30.50 21.45 19.86
C LEU A 6 29.13 20.93 20.31
N VAL A 7 28.25 21.85 20.71
CA VAL A 7 26.81 21.59 20.81
C VAL A 7 26.40 21.15 19.42
N GLN A 8 26.16 19.85 19.24
CA GLN A 8 25.53 19.34 18.02
C GLN A 8 24.20 20.08 17.90
N GLN A 9 24.06 20.91 16.87
CA GLN A 9 22.76 21.51 16.58
C GLN A 9 21.75 20.37 16.44
N PRO A 10 20.58 20.43 17.08
CA PRO A 10 19.59 19.37 16.97
C PRO A 10 19.27 19.15 15.50
N GLU A 11 19.32 17.89 15.07
CA GLU A 11 19.09 17.46 13.68
C GLU A 11 17.77 18.07 13.17
N VAL A 12 17.81 18.67 11.99
CA VAL A 12 16.63 19.24 11.31
C VAL A 12 16.27 18.30 10.17
N TYR A 13 14.97 18.08 9.97
CA TYR A 13 14.43 17.28 8.87
C TYR A 13 13.65 18.21 7.94
N PRO A 14 14.30 18.83 6.92
CA PRO A 14 13.63 19.80 6.06
C PRO A 14 12.50 19.13 5.27
N ALA A 15 11.27 19.59 5.44
CA ALA A 15 10.09 19.05 4.79
C ALA A 15 9.63 19.96 3.63
N PRO A 16 9.74 19.53 2.36
CA PRO A 16 9.34 20.34 1.22
C PRO A 16 7.82 20.54 1.15
N VAL A 17 7.40 21.80 1.01
CA VAL A 17 6.00 22.18 0.79
C VAL A 17 5.65 21.90 -0.67
N LYS A 18 4.68 21.02 -0.89
CA LYS A 18 4.15 20.66 -2.21
C LYS A 18 3.15 21.70 -2.71
N SER A 19 2.23 22.11 -1.85
CA SER A 19 1.25 23.16 -2.16
C SER A 19 0.84 23.92 -0.91
N VAL A 20 0.35 25.14 -1.13
CA VAL A 20 -0.18 26.01 -0.09
C VAL A 20 -1.64 26.28 -0.41
N GLU A 21 -2.52 26.10 0.58
CA GLU A 21 -3.96 26.35 0.42
C GLU A 21 -4.24 27.85 0.20
N PRO A 22 -5.05 28.23 -0.81
CA PRO A 22 -5.42 29.62 -1.04
C PRO A 22 -6.14 30.25 0.16
N GLY A 23 -5.73 31.45 0.55
CA GLY A 23 -6.28 32.17 1.70
C GLY A 23 -5.78 31.69 3.06
N SER A 24 -4.95 30.65 3.12
CA SER A 24 -4.44 30.08 4.37
C SER A 24 -3.47 31.01 5.12
N PRO A 25 -3.23 30.78 6.43
CA PRO A 25 -2.18 31.47 7.17
C PRO A 25 -0.80 31.38 6.49
N ALA A 26 -0.44 30.22 5.91
CA ALA A 26 0.82 30.06 5.20
C ALA A 26 0.89 30.94 3.95
N GLU A 27 -0.17 31.04 3.16
CA GLU A 27 -0.18 31.92 1.99
C GLU A 27 -0.03 33.39 2.41
N ARG A 28 -0.76 33.82 3.46
CA ARG A 28 -0.65 35.18 4.02
C ARG A 28 0.74 35.49 4.56
N ALA A 29 1.43 34.48 5.10
CA ALA A 29 2.82 34.56 5.53
C ALA A 29 3.83 34.54 4.36
N GLY A 30 3.35 34.33 3.13
CA GLY A 30 4.17 34.31 1.92
C GLY A 30 4.91 33.01 1.68
N VAL A 31 4.46 31.90 2.29
CA VAL A 31 4.97 30.55 2.01
C VAL A 31 4.65 30.16 0.57
N ARG A 32 5.57 29.45 -0.08
CA ARG A 32 5.43 29.02 -1.47
C ARG A 32 5.73 27.52 -1.61
N PRO A 33 5.17 26.84 -2.63
CA PRO A 33 5.65 25.53 -3.03
C PRO A 33 7.17 25.54 -3.21
N GLY A 34 7.85 24.52 -2.66
CA GLY A 34 9.30 24.40 -2.62
C GLY A 34 9.98 25.04 -1.40
N ASP A 35 9.27 25.83 -0.58
CA ASP A 35 9.79 26.22 0.75
C ASP A 35 9.87 24.98 1.65
N LEU A 36 10.78 25.00 2.63
CA LEU A 36 11.07 23.88 3.52
C LEU A 36 10.61 24.21 4.94
N LEU A 37 9.74 23.38 5.54
CA LEU A 37 9.49 23.44 6.98
C LEU A 37 10.68 22.83 7.72
N LEU A 38 11.20 23.56 8.72
CA LEU A 38 12.34 23.14 9.53
C LEU A 38 11.93 22.72 10.93
N ARG A 39 11.09 23.53 11.58
CA ARG A 39 10.71 23.36 12.99
C ARG A 39 9.30 23.86 13.24
N VAL A 40 8.67 23.27 14.25
CA VAL A 40 7.43 23.76 14.85
C VAL A 40 7.69 23.99 16.33
N ASN A 41 7.39 25.18 16.83
CA ASN A 41 7.62 25.58 18.23
C ASN A 41 9.08 25.42 18.69
N GLY A 42 10.04 25.58 17.77
CA GLY A 42 11.47 25.42 18.05
C GLY A 42 11.97 23.96 18.02
N GLU A 43 11.07 22.99 17.87
CA GLU A 43 11.40 21.57 17.80
C GLU A 43 11.39 21.05 16.36
N PRO A 44 12.30 20.14 15.99
CA PRO A 44 12.26 19.49 14.68
C PRO A 44 11.07 18.53 14.61
N VAL A 45 10.43 18.45 13.45
CA VAL A 45 9.34 17.50 13.19
C VAL A 45 9.86 16.40 12.28
N THR A 46 9.59 15.14 12.61
CA THR A 46 10.10 13.97 11.87
C THR A 46 9.16 13.52 10.76
N ASP A 47 7.89 13.90 10.83
CA ASP A 47 6.82 13.44 9.94
C ASP A 47 5.56 14.33 10.10
N VAL A 48 4.57 14.11 9.24
CA VAL A 48 3.28 14.81 9.28
C VAL A 48 2.51 14.57 10.57
N LEU A 49 2.69 13.44 11.25
CA LEU A 49 2.03 13.16 12.55
C LEU A 49 2.64 14.05 13.63
N ALA A 50 3.97 14.11 13.72
CA ALA A 50 4.69 15.00 14.64
C ALA A 50 4.36 16.48 14.35
N TYR A 51 4.24 16.86 13.07
CA TYR A 51 3.79 18.19 12.66
C TYR A 51 2.40 18.52 13.22
N ARG A 52 1.40 17.66 12.99
CA ARG A 52 0.03 17.87 13.49
C ARG A 52 -0.03 17.90 15.01
N HIS A 53 0.66 16.98 15.67
CA HIS A 53 0.74 16.94 17.12
C HIS A 53 1.37 18.21 17.69
N ALA A 54 2.43 18.72 17.06
CA ALA A 54 3.11 19.96 17.48
C ALA A 54 2.22 21.21 17.29
N LEU A 55 1.36 21.25 16.27
CA LEU A 55 0.36 22.29 16.10
C LEU A 55 -0.72 22.22 17.19
N GLN A 56 -1.24 21.02 17.47
CA GLN A 56 -2.31 20.81 18.46
C GLN A 56 -1.84 21.03 19.90
N SER A 57 -0.58 20.70 20.20
CA SER A 57 0.03 20.84 21.52
C SER A 57 0.68 22.21 21.74
N ALA A 58 0.40 23.18 20.87
CA ALA A 58 1.07 24.47 20.90
C ALA A 58 0.72 25.28 22.18
N PRO A 59 1.72 25.84 22.89
CA PRO A 59 1.48 26.68 24.05
C PRO A 59 0.56 27.86 23.71
N GLU A 60 -0.42 28.13 24.57
CA GLU A 60 -1.38 29.24 24.42
C GLU A 60 -2.23 29.15 23.13
N GLY A 61 -2.29 27.97 22.49
CA GLY A 61 -3.00 27.78 21.22
C GLY A 61 -2.32 28.49 20.04
N ARG A 62 -1.01 28.79 20.14
CA ARG A 62 -0.25 29.48 19.07
C ARG A 62 0.98 28.68 18.67
N ALA A 63 1.01 28.19 17.44
CA ALA A 63 2.16 27.49 16.90
C ALA A 63 3.06 28.43 16.10
N THR A 64 4.37 28.32 16.29
CA THR A 64 5.38 29.03 15.49
C THR A 64 6.03 28.06 14.50
N LEU A 65 5.91 28.34 13.21
CA LEU A 65 6.52 27.55 12.15
C LEU A 65 7.80 28.24 11.66
N GLN A 66 8.90 27.52 11.63
CA GLN A 66 10.17 27.97 11.05
C GLN A 66 10.34 27.36 9.67
N MET A 67 10.47 28.22 8.66
CA MET A 67 10.58 27.89 7.25
C MET A 67 11.94 28.29 6.69
N SER A 68 12.33 27.68 5.58
CA SER A 68 13.51 28.07 4.79
C SER A 68 13.16 28.12 3.31
N ARG A 69 13.63 29.17 2.63
CA ARG A 69 13.52 29.33 1.17
C ARG A 69 14.88 29.09 0.51
N PRO A 70 15.04 28.02 -0.28
CA PRO A 70 16.27 27.76 -1.04
C PRO A 70 16.55 28.88 -2.08
N GLU A 71 17.82 29.27 -2.26
CA GLU A 71 18.21 30.34 -3.21
C GLU A 71 18.03 29.93 -4.68
N GLN A 72 18.13 28.65 -5.01
CA GLN A 72 17.93 28.15 -6.38
C GLN A 72 16.47 27.74 -6.62
N HIS A 73 15.67 28.66 -7.14
CA HIS A 73 14.54 28.31 -8.01
C HIS A 73 15.09 27.89 -9.39
N SER A 74 15.74 26.73 -9.48
CA SER A 74 15.61 25.95 -10.71
C SER A 74 14.55 24.92 -10.39
N PRO A 75 13.34 24.96 -10.99
CA PRO A 75 12.57 23.74 -11.04
C PRO A 75 13.52 22.71 -11.63
N ALA A 76 13.85 21.65 -10.88
CA ALA A 76 14.44 20.50 -11.53
C ALA A 76 13.54 20.23 -12.74
N PRO A 77 14.09 20.19 -13.97
CA PRO A 77 13.25 19.95 -15.13
C PRO A 77 12.40 18.72 -14.79
N PHE A 78 11.09 18.83 -15.06
CA PHE A 78 10.20 17.68 -15.15
C PHE A 78 10.85 16.72 -16.17
N LEU A 79 11.81 15.91 -15.69
CA LEU A 79 12.38 14.81 -16.42
C LEU A 79 11.36 13.70 -16.21
N PRO A 80 10.68 13.23 -17.28
CA PRO A 80 9.79 12.09 -17.16
C PRO A 80 10.62 10.92 -16.61
N GLY A 81 10.30 10.49 -15.38
CA GLY A 81 11.04 9.45 -14.66
C GLY A 81 11.58 9.84 -13.27
N PHE A 82 11.63 11.13 -12.91
CA PHE A 82 11.86 11.57 -11.53
C PHE A 82 10.52 11.93 -10.89
N VAL A 83 10.09 11.14 -9.91
CA VAL A 83 8.89 11.43 -9.10
C VAL A 83 9.34 11.50 -7.65
N ALA A 84 8.79 12.47 -6.93
CA ALA A 84 9.11 12.93 -5.57
C ALA A 84 9.03 11.89 -4.45
N GLN A 85 9.88 10.86 -4.49
CA GLN A 85 10.10 9.89 -3.40
C GLN A 85 11.58 9.62 -3.13
N ASP A 86 12.47 10.35 -3.80
CA ASP A 86 13.93 10.23 -3.63
C ASP A 86 14.52 11.47 -2.89
N HIS A 87 13.71 12.26 -2.16
CA HIS A 87 14.13 13.51 -1.50
C HIS A 87 14.72 13.33 -0.10
N HIS A 88 15.06 12.11 0.33
CA HIS A 88 15.75 11.82 1.61
C HIS A 88 17.15 12.45 1.76
N THR A 89 17.50 13.42 0.92
CA THR A 89 18.74 14.19 0.94
C THR A 89 18.51 15.67 0.66
N THR A 90 17.33 16.25 0.93
CA THR A 90 17.15 17.72 0.87
C THR A 90 18.07 18.36 1.91
N LYS A 91 19.25 18.75 1.45
CA LYS A 91 20.24 19.43 2.28
C LYS A 91 19.81 20.88 2.40
N LEU A 92 19.74 21.37 3.63
CA LEU A 92 19.58 22.79 3.89
C LEU A 92 20.78 23.51 3.29
N ASP A 93 20.53 24.47 2.41
CA ASP A 93 21.56 25.41 1.99
C ASP A 93 21.90 26.31 3.18
N ALA A 94 23.18 26.39 3.55
CA ALA A 94 23.63 27.20 4.67
C ALA A 94 23.37 28.71 4.45
N GLN A 95 23.10 29.11 3.21
CA GLN A 95 22.78 30.49 2.82
C GLN A 95 21.27 30.72 2.62
N ALA A 96 20.41 29.70 2.77
CA ALA A 96 18.98 29.83 2.56
C ALA A 96 18.32 30.82 3.55
N LEU A 97 17.40 31.64 3.03
CA LEU A 97 16.63 32.57 3.84
C LEU A 97 15.71 31.78 4.79
N THR A 98 15.95 31.91 6.08
CA THR A 98 15.07 31.36 7.12
C THR A 98 14.09 32.44 7.58
N TYR A 99 12.80 32.09 7.69
CA TYR A 99 11.75 32.98 8.19
C TYR A 99 10.77 32.21 9.07
N THR A 100 10.01 32.93 9.90
CA THR A 100 9.03 32.33 10.82
C THR A 100 7.69 32.99 10.68
N PHE A 101 6.62 32.22 10.82
CA PHE A 101 5.26 32.75 10.96
C PHE A 101 4.51 32.00 12.06
N GLN A 102 3.44 32.61 12.55
CA GLN A 102 2.62 32.06 13.62
C GLN A 102 1.23 31.76 13.12
N VAL A 103 0.67 30.67 13.64
CA VAL A 103 -0.74 30.32 13.50
C VAL A 103 -1.33 30.15 14.89
N GLU A 104 -2.64 30.39 15.02
CA GLU A 104 -3.36 30.15 16.27
C GLU A 104 -4.11 28.80 16.18
N TRP A 105 -5.42 28.86 16.00
CA TRP A 105 -6.30 27.68 15.88
C TRP A 105 -6.54 27.23 14.43
N GLU A 106 -6.14 28.06 13.46
CA GLU A 106 -6.30 27.78 12.03
C GLU A 106 -5.25 26.79 11.53
N ASP A 107 -5.64 25.88 10.63
CA ASP A 107 -4.68 25.06 9.88
C ASP A 107 -3.76 25.99 9.08
N PRO A 108 -2.42 25.83 9.16
CA PRO A 108 -1.49 26.59 8.34
C PRO A 108 -1.77 26.52 6.83
N GLY A 109 -2.41 25.45 6.33
CA GLY A 109 -2.69 25.25 4.91
C GLY A 109 -1.48 24.76 4.12
N LEU A 110 -0.64 23.92 4.73
CA LEU A 110 0.55 23.34 4.11
C LEU A 110 0.31 21.87 3.72
N ASP A 111 0.49 21.54 2.44
CA ASP A 111 0.64 20.15 1.96
C ASP A 111 2.11 19.87 1.69
N PHE A 112 2.59 18.70 2.09
CA PHE A 112 4.01 18.31 1.96
C PHE A 112 4.21 17.30 0.83
N GLU A 113 5.43 17.27 0.26
CA GLU A 113 5.77 16.29 -0.79
C GLU A 113 5.84 14.85 -0.26
N GLU A 114 6.32 14.68 0.97
CA GLU A 114 6.46 13.40 1.66
C GLU A 114 5.80 13.49 3.05
N VAL A 115 5.30 12.36 3.57
CA VAL A 115 4.73 12.32 4.94
C VAL A 115 5.77 12.04 6.01
N LEU A 116 6.95 11.54 5.63
CA LEU A 116 8.08 11.28 6.52
C LEU A 116 9.22 12.23 6.17
N PHE A 117 9.67 13.04 7.12
CA PHE A 117 10.70 14.06 6.90
C PHE A 117 12.10 13.54 7.27
N ASP A 118 12.18 12.61 8.21
CA ASP A 118 13.40 11.90 8.61
C ASP A 118 13.71 10.66 7.74
N GLY A 119 12.86 10.42 6.73
CA GLY A 119 12.98 9.31 5.79
C GLY A 119 12.35 8.00 6.27
N ILE A 120 12.29 7.03 5.35
CA ILE A 120 11.64 5.74 5.59
C ILE A 120 12.50 4.84 6.46
N ARG A 121 11.91 4.28 7.52
CA ARG A 121 12.54 3.22 8.32
C ARG A 121 12.63 1.93 7.55
N LYS A 122 13.81 1.31 7.60
CA LYS A 122 14.13 0.12 6.81
C LYS A 122 13.94 -1.16 7.61
N CYS A 123 13.55 -2.21 6.91
CA CYS A 123 13.37 -3.54 7.48
C CYS A 123 14.69 -4.10 8.07
N ALA A 124 14.55 -4.77 9.20
CA ALA A 124 15.61 -5.48 9.90
C ALA A 124 15.69 -6.98 9.57
N ASN A 125 14.77 -7.51 8.74
CA ASN A 125 14.63 -8.95 8.49
C ASN A 125 15.34 -9.46 7.24
N LYS A 126 15.77 -10.72 7.28
CA LYS A 126 16.41 -11.43 6.15
C LYS A 126 15.54 -12.60 5.68
N CYS A 127 14.25 -12.33 5.45
CA CYS A 127 13.28 -13.40 5.27
C CYS A 127 13.66 -14.30 4.10
N ASP A 128 13.47 -15.61 4.28
CA ASP A 128 13.63 -16.60 3.20
C ASP A 128 12.67 -16.33 2.03
N PHE A 129 11.61 -15.57 2.28
CA PHE A 129 10.54 -15.20 1.37
C PHE A 129 10.49 -13.69 1.07
N CYS A 130 11.58 -12.95 1.32
CA CYS A 130 11.62 -11.50 1.09
C CYS A 130 11.38 -11.15 -0.39
N TYR A 131 10.29 -10.44 -0.66
CA TYR A 131 9.91 -10.05 -2.02
C TYR A 131 10.94 -9.08 -2.66
N VAL A 132 11.50 -8.16 -1.87
CA VAL A 132 12.49 -7.20 -2.39
C VAL A 132 13.80 -7.88 -2.82
N HIS A 133 14.24 -8.92 -2.10
CA HIS A 133 15.43 -9.69 -2.48
C HIS A 133 15.27 -10.51 -3.77
N GLN A 134 14.03 -10.73 -4.22
CA GLN A 134 13.71 -11.40 -5.48
C GLN A 134 13.28 -10.43 -6.58
N MET A 135 13.54 -9.12 -6.41
CA MET A 135 13.29 -8.14 -7.47
C MET A 135 14.35 -8.25 -8.57
N PRO A 136 13.95 -8.26 -9.85
CA PRO A 136 14.89 -8.11 -10.97
C PRO A 136 15.68 -6.81 -10.85
N ARG A 137 16.90 -6.76 -11.39
CA ARG A 137 17.73 -5.54 -11.43
C ARG A 137 17.25 -4.56 -12.51
N GLY A 138 17.59 -3.28 -12.36
CA GLY A 138 17.34 -2.24 -13.37
C GLY A 138 16.06 -1.45 -13.20
N PHE A 139 15.33 -1.65 -12.08
CA PHE A 139 14.15 -0.87 -11.72
C PHE A 139 14.53 0.42 -10.99
N ARG A 140 13.55 1.28 -10.74
CA ARG A 140 13.71 2.49 -9.92
C ARG A 140 14.16 2.14 -8.50
N LYS A 141 14.97 3.01 -7.88
CA LYS A 141 15.57 2.78 -6.56
C LYS A 141 14.54 2.55 -5.46
N SER A 142 13.42 3.27 -5.50
CA SER A 142 12.35 3.16 -4.52
C SER A 142 11.76 1.74 -4.40
N LEU A 143 11.76 0.95 -5.49
CA LEU A 143 11.29 -0.45 -5.44
C LEU A 143 12.24 -1.42 -4.71
N TYR A 144 13.48 -1.02 -4.44
CA TYR A 144 14.45 -1.84 -3.69
C TYR A 144 14.57 -1.43 -2.22
N VAL A 145 13.79 -0.45 -1.79
CA VAL A 145 13.71 -0.09 -0.38
C VAL A 145 12.86 -1.16 0.31
N MET A 146 13.46 -1.85 1.27
CA MET A 146 12.71 -2.68 2.22
C MET A 146 12.23 -1.76 3.34
N ASP A 147 11.03 -1.23 3.20
CA ASP A 147 10.36 -0.45 4.22
C ASP A 147 9.81 -1.35 5.33
N ASP A 148 9.74 -0.79 6.54
CA ASP A 148 9.18 -1.42 7.73
C ASP A 148 8.89 -0.28 8.73
N ASP A 149 8.03 0.66 8.34
CA ASP A 149 7.79 1.90 9.06
C ASP A 149 6.36 1.95 9.63
N TYR A 150 6.24 1.94 10.96
CA TYR A 150 4.94 1.92 11.64
C TYR A 150 4.08 3.16 11.32
N ARG A 151 4.70 4.28 10.89
CA ARG A 151 3.98 5.50 10.49
C ARG A 151 3.27 5.29 9.16
N LEU A 152 3.90 4.59 8.22
CA LEU A 152 3.27 4.20 6.95
C LEU A 152 2.20 3.12 7.16
N SER A 153 2.41 2.23 8.13
CA SER A 153 1.36 1.31 8.59
C SER A 153 0.10 2.05 9.02
N PHE A 154 0.25 3.06 9.88
CA PHE A 154 -0.89 3.88 10.33
C PHE A 154 -1.52 4.70 9.19
N LEU A 155 -0.70 5.40 8.40
CA LEU A 155 -1.19 6.33 7.37
C LEU A 155 -1.81 5.62 6.15
N TYR A 156 -1.20 4.52 5.71
CA TYR A 156 -1.47 3.88 4.42
C TYR A 156 -1.73 2.38 4.50
N GLY A 157 -1.80 1.79 5.69
CA GLY A 157 -2.07 0.37 5.82
C GLY A 157 -0.92 -0.56 5.44
N SER A 158 0.30 -0.02 5.30
CA SER A 158 1.48 -0.83 4.95
C SER A 158 1.86 -1.81 6.05
N PHE A 159 2.00 -3.10 5.72
CA PHE A 159 2.28 -4.12 6.74
C PHE A 159 3.71 -4.04 7.26
N VAL A 160 3.84 -3.93 8.58
CA VAL A 160 5.14 -3.89 9.28
C VAL A 160 5.37 -5.15 10.09
N THR A 161 6.65 -5.49 10.30
CA THR A 161 7.04 -6.66 11.07
C THR A 161 7.30 -6.37 12.54
N LEU A 162 7.36 -5.07 12.90
CA LEU A 162 7.70 -4.52 14.22
C LEU A 162 9.15 -4.78 14.69
N THR A 163 9.94 -5.55 13.94
CA THR A 163 11.27 -6.03 14.36
C THR A 163 12.35 -4.95 14.40
N ASN A 164 12.12 -3.79 13.79
CA ASN A 164 13.06 -2.67 13.75
C ASN A 164 12.73 -1.55 14.75
N LEU A 165 11.68 -1.72 15.57
CA LEU A 165 11.25 -0.74 16.55
C LEU A 165 12.24 -0.64 17.74
N THR A 166 12.28 0.53 18.34
CA THR A 166 12.92 0.80 19.62
C THR A 166 11.87 1.05 20.70
N GLU A 167 12.27 1.04 21.97
CA GLU A 167 11.35 1.38 23.07
C GLU A 167 10.71 2.76 22.88
N ILE A 168 11.46 3.76 22.40
CA ILE A 168 10.93 5.10 22.11
C ILE A 168 9.83 5.03 21.06
N ASP A 169 10.00 4.21 20.02
CA ASP A 169 9.01 4.05 18.96
C ASP A 169 7.74 3.39 19.50
N VAL A 170 7.87 2.36 20.35
CA VAL A 170 6.72 1.68 20.98
C VAL A 170 5.97 2.65 21.90
N GLN A 171 6.68 3.41 22.72
CA GLN A 171 6.05 4.43 23.57
C GLN A 171 5.36 5.50 22.73
N ARG A 172 5.95 5.91 21.59
CA ARG A 172 5.31 6.86 20.69
C ARG A 172 4.00 6.31 20.11
N ILE A 173 3.99 5.06 19.64
CA ILE A 173 2.77 4.38 19.15
C ILE A 173 1.66 4.41 20.21
N LEU A 174 2.00 4.10 21.46
CA LEU A 174 1.04 4.05 22.57
C LEU A 174 0.57 5.45 22.99
N ASN A 175 1.48 6.40 23.15
CA ASN A 175 1.17 7.75 23.61
C ASN A 175 0.36 8.55 22.60
N GLU A 176 0.66 8.40 21.30
CA GLU A 176 -0.08 9.04 20.21
C GLU A 176 -1.30 8.22 19.76
N ASN A 177 -1.54 7.05 20.38
CA ASN A 177 -2.60 6.11 20.04
C ASN A 177 -2.70 5.83 18.52
N LEU A 178 -1.57 5.47 17.91
CA LEU A 178 -1.48 5.23 16.46
C LEU A 178 -2.22 3.95 16.09
N SER A 179 -3.52 4.05 15.88
CA SER A 179 -4.45 2.96 15.64
C SER A 179 -5.32 3.22 14.41
N PRO A 180 -5.47 2.27 13.47
CA PRO A 180 -4.93 0.91 13.52
C PRO A 180 -3.48 0.79 13.02
N LEU A 181 -2.85 -0.36 13.31
CA LEU A 181 -1.60 -0.81 12.69
C LEU A 181 -1.78 -2.12 11.91
N TYR A 182 -0.98 -2.29 10.87
CA TYR A 182 -1.01 -3.43 9.96
C TYR A 182 0.25 -4.26 10.19
N VAL A 183 0.11 -5.48 10.70
CA VAL A 183 1.21 -6.27 11.26
C VAL A 183 1.40 -7.60 10.53
N SER A 184 2.58 -7.81 9.98
CA SER A 184 3.03 -9.07 9.40
C SER A 184 3.45 -10.05 10.49
N VAL A 185 2.54 -10.96 10.85
CA VAL A 185 2.73 -11.95 11.92
C VAL A 185 3.43 -13.20 11.38
N HIS A 186 2.91 -13.75 10.28
CA HIS A 186 3.34 -14.99 9.61
C HIS A 186 3.24 -16.29 10.44
N THR A 187 3.61 -16.28 11.71
CA THR A 187 3.36 -17.37 12.65
C THR A 187 3.46 -16.85 14.09
N SER A 188 2.67 -17.42 15.01
CA SER A 188 2.81 -17.16 16.45
C SER A 188 3.95 -17.94 17.09
N ASN A 189 4.45 -19.00 16.43
CA ASN A 189 5.56 -19.81 16.92
C ASN A 189 6.89 -19.05 16.79
N GLN A 190 7.51 -18.73 17.93
CA GLN A 190 8.70 -17.86 17.95
C GLN A 190 9.91 -18.47 17.24
N ASP A 191 10.17 -19.76 17.46
CA ASP A 191 11.35 -20.43 16.88
C ASP A 191 11.20 -20.53 15.35
N LEU A 192 10.00 -20.88 14.89
CA LEU A 192 9.68 -20.91 13.47
C LEU A 192 9.74 -19.51 12.84
N ARG A 193 9.21 -18.48 13.52
CA ARG A 193 9.28 -17.09 13.04
C ARG A 193 10.72 -16.62 12.90
N GLN A 194 11.56 -16.92 13.89
CA GLN A 194 12.99 -16.60 13.87
C GLN A 194 13.71 -17.29 12.71
N ASP A 195 13.40 -18.56 12.45
CA ASP A 195 13.99 -19.32 11.35
C ASP A 195 13.53 -18.81 9.97
N MET A 196 12.25 -18.47 9.81
CA MET A 196 11.70 -17.98 8.53
C MET A 196 12.16 -16.55 8.19
N MET A 197 12.10 -15.65 9.18
CA MET A 197 12.34 -14.22 8.94
C MET A 197 13.82 -13.87 9.06
N LYS A 198 14.51 -14.41 10.06
CA LYS A 198 15.89 -14.03 10.43
C LYS A 198 16.00 -12.50 10.62
N TRP A 199 17.14 -12.02 11.10
CA TRP A 199 17.37 -10.56 11.15
C TRP A 199 18.84 -10.19 11.10
N TRP A 200 19.12 -8.98 10.65
CA TRP A 200 20.42 -8.35 10.82
C TRP A 200 20.57 -7.91 12.28
N LYS A 201 21.44 -8.58 13.05
CA LYS A 201 21.71 -8.23 14.46
C LYS A 201 22.05 -6.76 14.70
N LEU A 202 22.67 -6.09 13.73
CA LEU A 202 23.02 -4.66 13.82
C LEU A 202 21.84 -3.71 13.56
N LYS A 203 20.73 -4.19 12.98
CA LYS A 203 19.54 -3.39 12.70
C LYS A 203 18.47 -3.54 13.78
N VAL A 204 18.47 -4.66 14.51
CA VAL A 204 17.60 -4.87 15.67
C VAL A 204 18.25 -4.17 16.86
N LYS A 205 17.64 -3.06 17.28
CA LYS A 205 18.12 -2.25 18.41
C LYS A 205 17.63 -2.79 19.74
N ASP A 206 16.45 -3.40 19.77
CA ASP A 206 15.85 -4.02 20.94
C ASP A 206 15.48 -5.49 20.65
N PRO A 207 16.10 -6.47 21.33
CA PRO A 207 15.74 -7.87 21.16
C PRO A 207 14.29 -8.20 21.54
N ALA A 208 13.66 -7.43 22.45
CA ALA A 208 12.30 -7.68 22.90
C ALA A 208 11.28 -7.56 21.75
N VAL A 209 11.53 -6.66 20.78
CA VAL A 209 10.63 -6.47 19.63
C VAL A 209 10.68 -7.59 18.59
N THR A 210 11.61 -8.54 18.73
CA THR A 210 11.69 -9.72 17.84
C THR A 210 10.67 -10.80 18.18
N ARG A 211 10.04 -10.70 19.37
CA ARG A 211 9.02 -11.63 19.85
C ARG A 211 7.64 -11.10 19.52
N ILE A 212 6.98 -11.72 18.56
CA ILE A 212 5.72 -11.19 18.04
C ILE A 212 4.62 -11.22 19.10
N GLN A 213 4.54 -12.28 19.91
CA GLN A 213 3.53 -12.38 20.97
C GLN A 213 3.67 -11.25 22.00
N ASP A 214 4.90 -11.03 22.48
CA ASP A 214 5.21 -9.94 23.41
C ASP A 214 4.83 -8.57 22.82
N MET A 215 5.07 -8.35 21.53
CA MET A 215 4.69 -7.11 20.85
C MET A 215 3.18 -6.92 20.72
N LEU A 216 2.44 -7.97 20.36
CA LEU A 216 0.98 -7.91 20.24
C LEU A 216 0.32 -7.66 21.61
N GLU A 217 0.90 -8.19 22.70
CA GLU A 217 0.48 -7.91 24.07
C GLU A 217 0.82 -6.48 24.51
N ARG A 218 2.02 -5.99 24.19
CA ARG A 218 2.41 -4.60 24.50
C ARG A 218 1.54 -3.57 23.77
N LEU A 219 1.01 -3.92 22.61
CA LEU A 219 0.13 -3.08 21.78
C LEU A 219 -1.35 -3.39 22.01
N GLU A 220 -1.74 -3.89 23.19
CA GLU A 220 -3.13 -4.25 23.51
C GLU A 220 -4.13 -3.09 23.32
N SER A 221 -3.70 -1.83 23.44
CA SER A 221 -4.56 -0.66 23.23
C SER A 221 -4.72 -0.24 21.76
N ILE A 222 -4.02 -0.88 20.83
CA ILE A 222 -3.96 -0.51 19.41
C ILE A 222 -4.68 -1.56 18.58
N ASP A 223 -5.56 -1.14 17.67
CA ASP A 223 -6.24 -2.07 16.76
C ASP A 223 -5.26 -2.60 15.71
N LEU A 224 -5.18 -3.92 15.57
CA LEU A 224 -4.22 -4.60 14.71
C LEU A 224 -4.91 -5.37 13.60
N TYR A 225 -4.56 -5.03 12.36
CA TYR A 225 -4.88 -5.80 11.16
C TYR A 225 -3.67 -6.66 10.82
N THR A 226 -3.81 -7.98 10.85
CA THR A 226 -2.66 -8.89 10.73
C THR A 226 -2.59 -9.58 9.37
N GLN A 227 -1.39 -9.98 8.96
CA GLN A 227 -1.17 -10.78 7.77
C GLN A 227 -0.32 -12.02 8.07
N ILE A 228 -0.74 -13.14 7.49
CA ILE A 228 -0.05 -14.42 7.49
C ILE A 228 0.33 -14.73 6.04
N VAL A 229 1.63 -14.66 5.73
CA VAL A 229 2.18 -15.13 4.45
C VAL A 229 2.56 -16.58 4.64
N LEU A 230 1.85 -17.48 3.97
CA LEU A 230 2.02 -18.91 4.09
C LEU A 230 3.07 -19.43 3.12
N LEU A 231 3.96 -20.28 3.65
CA LEU A 231 5.02 -20.97 2.93
C LEU A 231 4.72 -22.48 2.96
N PRO A 232 4.59 -23.15 1.79
CA PRO A 232 4.21 -24.56 1.76
C PRO A 232 5.14 -25.42 2.62
N GLY A 233 4.54 -26.17 3.55
CA GLY A 233 5.22 -27.09 4.45
C GLY A 233 6.07 -26.44 5.55
N ARG A 234 5.90 -25.14 5.84
CA ARG A 234 6.63 -24.47 6.94
C ARG A 234 5.71 -23.89 8.01
N ASN A 235 4.84 -22.94 7.66
CA ASN A 235 3.91 -22.28 8.60
C ASN A 235 2.43 -22.51 8.23
N ASP A 236 2.16 -23.52 7.41
CA ASP A 236 0.83 -24.04 7.12
C ASP A 236 0.47 -25.22 8.06
N GLY A 237 -0.62 -25.92 7.78
CA GLY A 237 -1.03 -27.09 8.56
C GLY A 237 -1.32 -26.75 10.02
N GLU A 238 -0.72 -27.50 10.94
CA GLU A 238 -0.91 -27.31 12.38
C GLU A 238 -0.36 -25.96 12.87
N HIS A 239 0.73 -25.46 12.28
CA HIS A 239 1.28 -24.14 12.63
C HIS A 239 0.37 -22.99 12.24
N LEU A 240 -0.43 -23.16 11.18
CA LEU A 240 -1.48 -22.19 10.84
C LEU A 240 -2.58 -22.21 11.91
N ASP A 241 -3.02 -23.39 12.35
CA ASP A 241 -4.03 -23.48 13.41
C ASP A 241 -3.53 -22.90 14.74
N GLU A 242 -2.28 -23.16 15.13
CA GLU A 242 -1.62 -22.54 16.30
C GLU A 242 -1.58 -21.01 16.20
N THR A 243 -1.32 -20.49 15.00
CA THR A 243 -1.26 -19.04 14.76
C THR A 243 -2.64 -18.41 14.83
N LEU A 244 -3.65 -19.05 14.23
CA LEU A 244 -5.03 -18.56 14.25
C LEU A 244 -5.64 -18.65 15.66
N ASP A 245 -5.36 -19.70 16.42
CA ASP A 245 -5.78 -19.80 17.83
C ASP A 245 -5.22 -18.63 18.65
N TYR A 246 -3.91 -18.37 18.50
CA TYR A 246 -3.28 -17.24 19.18
C TYR A 246 -3.90 -15.90 18.77
N LEU A 247 -4.02 -15.60 17.47
CA LEU A 247 -4.54 -14.31 17.01
C LEU A 247 -6.01 -14.11 17.40
N THR A 248 -6.84 -15.15 17.28
CA THR A 248 -8.25 -15.10 17.68
C THR A 248 -8.46 -15.01 19.19
N SER A 249 -7.45 -15.33 20.00
CA SER A 249 -7.48 -15.09 21.46
C SER A 249 -7.25 -13.62 21.84
N ARG A 250 -6.69 -12.81 20.93
CA ARG A 250 -6.34 -11.41 21.21
C ARG A 250 -7.52 -10.47 20.91
N PRO A 251 -7.88 -9.55 21.82
CA PRO A 251 -8.99 -8.62 21.59
C PRO A 251 -8.61 -7.48 20.64
N ASN A 252 -7.35 -7.06 20.65
CA ASN A 252 -6.82 -5.97 19.85
C ASN A 252 -6.52 -6.37 18.39
N VAL A 253 -6.50 -7.66 18.06
CA VAL A 253 -6.43 -8.12 16.67
C VAL A 253 -7.84 -8.07 16.09
N ILE A 254 -8.03 -7.24 15.07
CA ILE A 254 -9.35 -6.99 14.47
C ILE A 254 -9.63 -7.96 13.33
N SER A 255 -8.62 -8.22 12.49
CA SER A 255 -8.77 -9.06 11.30
C SER A 255 -7.41 -9.65 10.89
N SER A 256 -7.44 -10.75 10.14
CA SER A 256 -6.24 -11.43 9.64
C SER A 256 -6.37 -11.86 8.18
N ALA A 257 -5.45 -11.42 7.33
CA ALA A 257 -5.32 -11.90 5.96
C ALA A 257 -4.44 -13.15 5.90
N VAL A 258 -4.85 -14.16 5.14
CA VAL A 258 -4.04 -15.38 4.88
C VAL A 258 -3.73 -15.44 3.39
N VAL A 259 -2.46 -15.29 3.04
CA VAL A 259 -2.03 -15.15 1.64
C VAL A 259 -0.89 -16.13 1.34
N PRO A 260 -0.79 -16.68 0.11
CA PRO A 260 0.35 -17.51 -0.27
C PRO A 260 1.60 -16.66 -0.49
N ILE A 261 2.77 -17.28 -0.44
CA ILE A 261 4.03 -16.64 -0.83
C ILE A 261 4.01 -16.15 -2.27
N GLY A 262 4.34 -14.87 -2.48
CA GLY A 262 4.64 -14.32 -3.80
C GLY A 262 6.04 -14.73 -4.26
N LEU A 263 6.15 -15.38 -5.42
CA LEU A 263 7.42 -15.86 -6.00
C LEU A 263 7.76 -15.14 -7.31
N THR A 264 9.05 -15.06 -7.60
CA THR A 264 9.62 -14.63 -8.90
C THR A 264 10.74 -15.59 -9.30
N ASP A 265 11.18 -15.53 -10.56
CA ASP A 265 12.32 -16.30 -11.08
C ASP A 265 13.68 -15.74 -10.60
N HIS A 266 13.70 -14.60 -9.90
CA HIS A 266 14.94 -13.89 -9.50
C HIS A 266 15.38 -14.20 -8.06
N ARG A 267 15.26 -15.47 -7.63
CA ARG A 267 15.48 -15.92 -6.24
C ARG A 267 16.83 -16.60 -5.97
N LYS A 268 17.86 -16.37 -6.79
CA LYS A 268 19.14 -17.14 -6.76
C LYS A 268 19.84 -17.28 -5.39
N ASN A 269 19.65 -16.33 -4.47
CA ASN A 269 20.30 -16.32 -3.15
C ASN A 269 19.32 -16.53 -1.99
N LEU A 270 18.11 -16.99 -2.26
CA LEU A 270 17.08 -17.26 -1.25
C LEU A 270 16.84 -18.77 -1.12
N ALA A 271 16.20 -19.17 -0.02
CA ALA A 271 15.77 -20.55 0.14
C ALA A 271 14.87 -20.98 -1.03
N GLU A 272 15.04 -22.23 -1.44
CA GLU A 272 14.21 -22.84 -2.47
C GLU A 272 12.77 -22.93 -1.96
N MET A 273 11.85 -22.40 -2.75
CA MET A 273 10.43 -22.29 -2.42
C MET A 273 9.62 -22.61 -3.68
N ARG A 274 8.42 -23.15 -3.49
CA ARG A 274 7.50 -23.48 -4.56
C ARG A 274 6.12 -22.86 -4.30
N PRO A 275 5.28 -22.72 -5.34
CA PRO A 275 3.87 -22.41 -5.16
C PRO A 275 3.12 -23.51 -4.41
N TYR A 276 1.94 -23.14 -3.90
CA TYR A 276 0.95 -24.08 -3.40
C TYR A 276 0.40 -24.94 -4.53
N THR A 277 0.18 -26.22 -4.24
CA THR A 277 -0.63 -27.09 -5.10
C THR A 277 -2.11 -26.89 -4.82
N ARG A 278 -2.97 -27.38 -5.73
CA ARG A 278 -4.43 -27.35 -5.54
C ARG A 278 -4.88 -28.01 -4.23
N ASP A 279 -4.32 -29.17 -3.90
CA ASP A 279 -4.73 -29.92 -2.70
C ASP A 279 -4.26 -29.24 -1.41
N GLU A 280 -3.09 -28.60 -1.41
CA GLU A 280 -2.63 -27.81 -0.27
C GLU A 280 -3.45 -26.52 -0.11
N ALA A 281 -3.81 -25.85 -1.20
CA ALA A 281 -4.71 -24.69 -1.17
C ALA A 281 -6.08 -25.07 -0.57
N ARG A 282 -6.62 -26.24 -0.94
CA ARG A 282 -7.85 -26.79 -0.34
C ARG A 282 -7.69 -27.08 1.15
N ASP A 283 -6.55 -27.61 1.59
CA ASP A 283 -6.30 -27.83 3.02
C ASP A 283 -6.27 -26.51 3.81
N VAL A 284 -5.60 -25.48 3.27
CA VAL A 284 -5.57 -24.14 3.85
C VAL A 284 -6.99 -23.59 3.99
N LEU A 285 -7.79 -23.60 2.92
CA LEU A 285 -9.17 -23.11 2.95
C LEU A 285 -10.04 -23.90 3.94
N ARG A 286 -9.91 -25.23 3.95
CA ARG A 286 -10.64 -26.10 4.88
C ARG A 286 -10.34 -25.73 6.34
N ARG A 287 -9.06 -25.53 6.70
CA ARG A 287 -8.65 -25.14 8.06
C ARG A 287 -9.16 -23.74 8.39
N VAL A 288 -8.90 -22.76 7.53
CA VAL A 288 -9.34 -21.38 7.75
C VAL A 288 -10.86 -21.29 7.89
N ASN A 289 -11.63 -22.06 7.14
CA ASN A 289 -13.10 -22.08 7.23
C ASN A 289 -13.62 -22.60 8.58
N VAL A 290 -12.90 -23.48 9.27
CA VAL A 290 -13.22 -23.87 10.66
C VAL A 290 -13.12 -22.66 11.58
N TRP A 291 -12.04 -21.89 11.48
CA TRP A 291 -11.84 -20.67 12.25
C TRP A 291 -12.84 -19.58 11.89
N ARG A 292 -13.11 -19.36 10.60
CA ARG A 292 -14.14 -18.40 10.13
C ARG A 292 -15.50 -18.70 10.74
N GLY A 293 -15.92 -19.97 10.74
CA GLY A 293 -17.18 -20.40 11.34
C GLY A 293 -17.22 -20.26 12.87
N LYS A 294 -16.09 -20.49 13.56
CA LYS A 294 -15.95 -20.26 15.00
C LYS A 294 -16.08 -18.77 15.33
N MET A 295 -15.30 -17.92 14.67
CA MET A 295 -15.24 -16.49 14.92
C MET A 295 -16.55 -15.79 14.57
N LEU A 296 -17.24 -16.22 13.52
CA LEU A 296 -18.54 -15.67 13.17
C LEU A 296 -19.57 -15.88 14.31
N LYS A 297 -19.51 -17.02 15.00
CA LYS A 297 -20.39 -17.31 16.15
C LYS A 297 -19.97 -16.56 17.41
N GLU A 298 -18.67 -16.41 17.65
CA GLU A 298 -18.13 -15.83 18.88
C GLU A 298 -18.06 -14.29 18.85
N ARG A 299 -17.71 -13.70 17.70
CA ARG A 299 -17.46 -12.26 17.53
C ARG A 299 -18.34 -11.58 16.49
N GLY A 300 -19.17 -12.33 15.75
CA GLY A 300 -20.00 -11.76 14.68
C GLY A 300 -19.23 -11.37 13.41
N THR A 301 -17.95 -11.76 13.32
CA THR A 301 -17.07 -11.55 12.17
C THR A 301 -16.34 -12.84 11.86
N ARG A 302 -16.08 -13.11 10.57
CA ARG A 302 -15.25 -14.24 10.14
C ARG A 302 -13.79 -14.10 10.56
N PHE A 303 -13.32 -12.88 10.86
CA PHE A 303 -11.98 -12.52 11.36
C PHE A 303 -10.80 -12.87 10.43
N VAL A 304 -10.76 -14.08 9.86
CA VAL A 304 -9.72 -14.57 8.96
C VAL A 304 -10.23 -14.54 7.52
N PHE A 305 -9.46 -13.94 6.62
CA PHE A 305 -9.81 -13.84 5.20
C PHE A 305 -8.67 -14.37 4.32
N PRO A 306 -8.83 -15.56 3.70
CA PRO A 306 -7.92 -16.03 2.66
C PRO A 306 -7.92 -15.12 1.44
N SER A 307 -6.77 -14.95 0.77
CA SER A 307 -6.71 -14.26 -0.51
C SER A 307 -7.48 -14.99 -1.60
N ASP A 308 -7.88 -14.24 -2.62
CA ASP A 308 -8.57 -14.76 -3.80
C ASP A 308 -7.74 -15.85 -4.51
N GLU A 309 -6.40 -15.74 -4.43
CA GLU A 309 -5.48 -16.73 -4.99
C GLU A 309 -5.69 -18.13 -4.40
N PHE A 310 -5.97 -18.28 -3.10
CA PHE A 310 -6.22 -19.60 -2.54
C PHE A 310 -7.50 -20.24 -3.09
N TYR A 311 -8.57 -19.46 -3.26
CA TYR A 311 -9.82 -19.96 -3.85
C TYR A 311 -9.61 -20.38 -5.31
N LEU A 312 -8.90 -19.58 -6.09
CA LEU A 312 -8.60 -19.89 -7.49
C LEU A 312 -7.70 -21.13 -7.62
N LEU A 313 -6.64 -21.26 -6.81
CA LEU A 313 -5.77 -22.44 -6.79
C LEU A 313 -6.53 -23.71 -6.39
N ALA A 314 -7.42 -23.61 -5.38
CA ALA A 314 -8.26 -24.70 -4.90
C ALA A 314 -9.35 -25.11 -5.91
N GLY A 315 -9.70 -24.22 -6.84
CA GLY A 315 -10.87 -24.37 -7.71
C GLY A 315 -12.18 -24.27 -6.94
N GLU A 316 -12.22 -23.41 -5.92
CA GLU A 316 -13.39 -23.14 -5.09
C GLU A 316 -14.00 -21.77 -5.44
N PRO A 317 -15.32 -21.59 -5.29
CA PRO A 317 -15.95 -20.31 -5.54
C PRO A 317 -15.46 -19.25 -4.55
N LEU A 318 -15.31 -18.03 -5.04
CA LEU A 318 -15.02 -16.88 -4.17
C LEU A 318 -16.18 -16.64 -3.20
N PRO A 319 -15.89 -16.23 -1.95
CA PRO A 319 -16.89 -15.78 -1.00
C PRO A 319 -17.84 -14.72 -1.58
N THR A 320 -19.05 -14.63 -1.01
CA THR A 320 -19.98 -13.53 -1.36
C THR A 320 -19.51 -12.21 -0.76
N GLU A 321 -20.05 -11.09 -1.24
CA GLU A 321 -19.75 -9.75 -0.72
C GLU A 321 -19.96 -9.66 0.80
N GLU A 322 -21.07 -10.22 1.31
CA GLU A 322 -21.37 -10.27 2.74
C GLU A 322 -20.31 -11.04 3.53
N GLU A 323 -19.71 -12.08 2.94
CA GLU A 323 -18.68 -12.88 3.60
C GLU A 323 -17.30 -12.20 3.66
N TYR A 324 -17.08 -11.16 2.86
CA TYR A 324 -15.87 -10.32 2.93
C TYR A 324 -16.01 -9.17 3.93
N GLU A 325 -17.20 -8.94 4.49
CA GLU A 325 -17.42 -8.05 5.64
C GLU A 325 -16.87 -6.63 5.43
N GLY A 326 -17.07 -6.09 4.22
CA GLY A 326 -16.61 -4.73 3.86
C GLY A 326 -15.15 -4.66 3.43
N PHE A 327 -14.55 -5.78 3.03
CA PHE A 327 -13.21 -5.87 2.43
C PHE A 327 -12.07 -5.25 3.27
N PRO A 328 -11.95 -5.58 4.58
CA PRO A 328 -10.95 -4.99 5.47
C PRO A 328 -9.49 -5.27 5.06
N MET A 329 -9.29 -6.22 4.13
CA MET A 329 -7.99 -6.71 3.70
C MET A 329 -7.77 -6.62 2.18
N LEU A 330 -8.53 -5.77 1.48
CA LEU A 330 -8.51 -5.68 0.00
C LEU A 330 -7.10 -5.58 -0.60
N GLU A 331 -6.25 -4.75 0.02
CA GLU A 331 -4.86 -4.52 -0.40
C GLU A 331 -3.95 -5.76 -0.33
N ASN A 332 -4.36 -6.81 0.40
CA ASN A 332 -3.64 -8.08 0.52
C ASN A 332 -4.02 -9.10 -0.55
N GLY A 333 -4.78 -8.70 -1.58
CA GLY A 333 -5.33 -9.65 -2.55
C GLY A 333 -6.54 -10.43 -2.03
N VAL A 334 -7.25 -9.87 -1.04
CA VAL A 334 -8.43 -10.48 -0.42
C VAL A 334 -9.68 -9.78 -0.93
N GLY A 335 -10.48 -10.47 -1.76
CA GLY A 335 -11.75 -9.96 -2.27
C GLY A 335 -11.65 -8.98 -3.43
N MET A 336 -10.46 -8.80 -4.01
CA MET A 336 -10.27 -7.92 -5.18
C MET A 336 -11.15 -8.30 -6.36
N ILE A 337 -11.35 -9.60 -6.60
CA ILE A 337 -12.19 -10.06 -7.70
C ILE A 337 -13.66 -9.79 -7.38
N ARG A 338 -14.08 -10.05 -6.13
CA ARG A 338 -15.45 -9.77 -5.73
C ARG A 338 -15.74 -8.28 -5.82
N ASP A 339 -14.86 -7.44 -5.30
CA ASP A 339 -14.94 -5.97 -5.34
C ASP A 339 -15.05 -5.45 -6.78
N PHE A 340 -14.20 -5.93 -7.69
CA PHE A 340 -14.27 -5.61 -9.12
C PHE A 340 -15.66 -5.92 -9.73
N LEU A 341 -16.32 -6.98 -9.27
CA LEU A 341 -17.61 -7.42 -9.79
C LEU A 341 -18.82 -6.75 -9.12
N ILE A 342 -18.64 -5.93 -8.08
CA ILE A 342 -19.75 -5.29 -7.34
C ILE A 342 -20.51 -4.31 -8.23
N GLU A 343 -19.78 -3.45 -8.96
CA GLU A 343 -20.43 -2.50 -9.84
C GLU A 343 -20.95 -3.21 -11.10
N PRO A 344 -22.28 -3.23 -11.32
CA PRO A 344 -22.85 -3.92 -12.47
C PRO A 344 -22.47 -3.21 -13.77
N LEU A 345 -22.57 -3.94 -14.87
CA LEU A 345 -22.42 -3.36 -16.20
C LEU A 345 -23.44 -2.24 -16.43
N PRO A 346 -23.03 -1.12 -17.07
CA PRO A 346 -23.97 -0.10 -17.51
C PRO A 346 -24.93 -0.67 -18.58
N PRO A 347 -26.02 0.03 -18.91
CA PRO A 347 -26.87 -0.34 -20.04
C PRO A 347 -26.04 -0.53 -21.32
N LEU A 348 -26.09 -1.73 -21.89
CA LEU A 348 -25.27 -2.09 -23.06
C LEU A 348 -26.00 -1.75 -24.36
N PRO A 349 -25.32 -1.13 -25.35
CA PRO A 349 -25.90 -0.90 -26.66
C PRO A 349 -26.03 -2.22 -27.44
N ALA A 350 -26.96 -2.28 -28.39
CA ALA A 350 -27.09 -3.45 -29.27
C ALA A 350 -25.93 -3.57 -30.27
N ALA A 351 -25.41 -2.44 -30.74
CA ALA A 351 -24.32 -2.37 -31.72
C ALA A 351 -23.42 -1.15 -31.49
N LEU A 352 -22.15 -1.24 -31.87
CA LEU A 352 -21.23 -0.11 -31.91
C LEU A 352 -21.39 0.73 -33.19
N PRO A 353 -21.12 2.04 -33.14
CA PRO A 353 -21.15 2.90 -34.34
C PRO A 353 -20.13 2.52 -35.42
N ALA A 354 -19.01 1.91 -35.01
CA ALA A 354 -17.98 1.38 -35.89
C ALA A 354 -17.42 0.09 -35.29
N PRO A 355 -17.02 -0.90 -36.11
CA PRO A 355 -16.37 -2.11 -35.62
C PRO A 355 -15.10 -1.77 -34.83
N MET A 356 -14.90 -2.45 -33.70
CA MET A 356 -13.76 -2.25 -32.83
C MET A 356 -13.27 -3.59 -32.27
N HIS A 357 -11.98 -3.84 -32.39
CA HIS A 357 -11.29 -4.96 -31.75
C HIS A 357 -10.61 -4.49 -30.47
N VAL A 358 -10.87 -5.16 -29.35
CA VAL A 358 -10.36 -4.83 -28.03
C VAL A 358 -9.69 -6.03 -27.39
N ILE A 359 -8.47 -5.85 -26.90
CA ILE A 359 -7.76 -6.82 -26.06
C ILE A 359 -7.76 -6.33 -24.62
N LEU A 360 -8.22 -7.16 -23.70
CA LEU A 360 -8.12 -6.96 -22.26
C LEU A 360 -6.93 -7.77 -21.74
N GLY A 361 -5.79 -7.11 -21.57
CA GLY A 361 -4.60 -7.74 -21.02
C GLY A 361 -4.70 -7.84 -19.50
N THR A 362 -4.51 -9.03 -18.92
CA THR A 362 -4.52 -9.23 -17.47
C THR A 362 -3.56 -10.33 -17.03
N GLY A 363 -3.33 -10.46 -15.73
CA GLY A 363 -2.51 -11.54 -15.17
C GLY A 363 -3.19 -12.90 -15.31
N LEU A 364 -2.38 -13.96 -15.40
CA LEU A 364 -2.86 -15.36 -15.53
C LEU A 364 -3.90 -15.73 -14.47
N LEU A 365 -3.72 -15.25 -13.24
CA LEU A 365 -4.59 -15.60 -12.13
C LEU A 365 -6.03 -15.10 -12.31
N PHE A 366 -6.20 -13.90 -12.91
CA PHE A 366 -7.50 -13.25 -13.04
C PHE A 366 -8.16 -13.46 -14.42
N ALA A 367 -7.43 -14.00 -15.40
CA ALA A 367 -7.88 -14.09 -16.79
C ALA A 367 -9.21 -14.83 -16.95
N GLU A 368 -9.40 -15.98 -16.32
CA GLU A 368 -10.64 -16.76 -16.42
C GLU A 368 -11.83 -16.02 -15.80
N SER A 369 -11.64 -15.43 -14.61
CA SER A 369 -12.68 -14.63 -13.95
C SER A 369 -13.06 -13.40 -14.77
N LEU A 370 -12.09 -12.73 -15.39
CA LEU A 370 -12.34 -11.58 -16.26
C LEU A 370 -13.09 -12.00 -17.53
N ASP A 371 -12.71 -13.11 -18.16
CA ASP A 371 -13.35 -13.62 -19.37
C ASP A 371 -14.83 -13.93 -19.15
N LEU A 372 -15.16 -14.59 -18.04
CA LEU A 372 -16.54 -14.82 -17.62
C LEU A 372 -17.30 -13.51 -17.33
N ALA A 373 -16.64 -12.54 -16.69
CA ALA A 373 -17.27 -11.27 -16.31
C ALA A 373 -17.64 -10.39 -17.51
N VAL A 374 -16.85 -10.45 -18.59
CA VAL A 374 -17.06 -9.62 -19.78
C VAL A 374 -17.91 -10.30 -20.86
N GLU A 375 -18.36 -11.53 -20.64
CA GLU A 375 -19.22 -12.26 -21.58
C GLU A 375 -20.42 -11.44 -22.09
N PRO A 376 -21.15 -10.67 -21.25
CA PRO A 376 -22.25 -9.84 -21.73
C PRO A 376 -21.83 -8.75 -22.75
N LEU A 377 -20.58 -8.28 -22.71
CA LEU A 377 -20.06 -7.30 -23.67
C LEU A 377 -19.86 -7.91 -25.05
N ARG A 378 -19.60 -9.22 -25.15
CA ARG A 378 -19.41 -9.92 -26.44
C ARG A 378 -20.69 -10.00 -27.27
N ALA A 379 -21.86 -9.75 -26.67
CA ALA A 379 -23.13 -9.70 -27.37
C ALA A 379 -23.35 -8.41 -28.19
N ILE A 380 -22.49 -7.40 -28.01
CA ILE A 380 -22.60 -6.11 -28.72
C ILE A 380 -22.12 -6.27 -30.16
N GLU A 381 -23.00 -6.01 -31.13
CA GLU A 381 -22.64 -6.11 -32.55
C GLU A 381 -21.54 -5.10 -32.91
N GLY A 382 -20.52 -5.56 -33.64
CA GLY A 382 -19.36 -4.75 -33.99
C GLY A 382 -18.26 -4.69 -32.93
N LEU A 383 -18.45 -5.24 -31.73
CA LEU A 383 -17.37 -5.38 -30.74
C LEU A 383 -16.74 -6.77 -30.83
N THR A 384 -15.45 -6.84 -31.15
CA THR A 384 -14.65 -8.04 -30.94
C THR A 384 -13.85 -7.84 -29.66
N LEU A 385 -14.10 -8.66 -28.64
CA LEU A 385 -13.44 -8.55 -27.34
C LEU A 385 -12.66 -9.83 -27.05
N GLU A 386 -11.42 -9.71 -26.61
CA GLU A 386 -10.59 -10.84 -26.19
C GLU A 386 -9.95 -10.57 -24.83
N VAL A 387 -10.06 -11.52 -23.90
CA VAL A 387 -9.27 -11.50 -22.67
C VAL A 387 -7.98 -12.26 -22.89
N ARG A 388 -6.85 -11.61 -22.58
CA ARG A 388 -5.52 -12.20 -22.76
C ARG A 388 -4.78 -12.34 -21.44
N ALA A 389 -4.49 -13.58 -21.08
CA ALA A 389 -3.61 -13.93 -19.98
C ALA A 389 -2.15 -13.61 -20.34
N VAL A 390 -1.64 -12.49 -19.84
CA VAL A 390 -0.29 -12.00 -20.13
C VAL A 390 0.73 -12.72 -19.22
N GLU A 391 1.63 -13.49 -19.82
CA GLU A 391 2.72 -14.16 -19.10
C GLU A 391 3.74 -13.11 -18.58
N ASN A 392 4.08 -13.17 -17.29
CA ASN A 392 5.04 -12.24 -16.71
C ASN A 392 6.48 -12.60 -17.09
N LYS A 393 6.98 -12.01 -18.18
CA LYS A 393 8.36 -12.18 -18.65
C LYS A 393 9.40 -11.43 -17.83
N THR A 394 8.96 -10.50 -16.98
CA THR A 394 9.85 -9.63 -16.20
C THR A 394 10.22 -10.30 -14.88
N PHE A 395 9.21 -10.77 -14.15
CA PHE A 395 9.35 -11.42 -12.85
C PHE A 395 9.38 -12.95 -12.94
N GLY A 396 8.86 -13.54 -14.01
CA GLY A 396 8.84 -14.99 -14.20
C GLY A 396 7.44 -15.56 -14.28
N LYS A 397 7.32 -16.78 -14.83
CA LYS A 397 6.02 -17.41 -15.12
C LYS A 397 5.19 -17.69 -13.87
N VAL A 398 5.87 -17.88 -12.74
CA VAL A 398 5.23 -18.14 -11.44
C VAL A 398 4.50 -16.90 -10.90
N THR A 399 4.86 -15.70 -11.36
CA THR A 399 4.20 -14.45 -11.00
C THR A 399 2.98 -14.23 -11.88
N THR A 400 1.78 -14.50 -11.35
CA THR A 400 0.53 -14.55 -12.13
C THR A 400 -0.40 -13.36 -11.90
N VAL A 401 -0.12 -12.49 -10.94
CA VAL A 401 -0.95 -11.33 -10.60
C VAL A 401 -0.79 -10.18 -11.58
N ALA A 402 -1.87 -9.45 -11.83
CA ALA A 402 -1.91 -8.33 -12.76
C ALA A 402 -0.99 -7.17 -12.35
N GLY A 403 -0.95 -6.80 -11.07
CA GLY A 403 -0.18 -5.63 -10.59
C GLY A 403 1.35 -5.74 -10.76
N LEU A 404 1.87 -6.91 -11.12
CA LEU A 404 3.28 -7.14 -11.39
C LEU A 404 3.60 -7.25 -12.90
N LEU A 405 2.59 -7.09 -13.78
CA LEU A 405 2.82 -6.96 -15.20
C LEU A 405 3.48 -5.62 -15.51
N THR A 406 4.41 -5.64 -16.46
CA THR A 406 5.16 -4.46 -16.88
C THR A 406 4.95 -4.19 -18.36
N GLY A 407 5.39 -3.03 -18.86
CA GLY A 407 5.22 -2.69 -20.27
C GLY A 407 5.89 -3.70 -21.19
N ARG A 408 7.06 -4.22 -20.77
CA ARG A 408 7.71 -5.36 -21.42
C ARG A 408 6.80 -6.59 -21.53
N CYS A 409 5.99 -6.90 -20.53
CA CYS A 409 5.11 -8.07 -20.58
C CYS A 409 4.06 -7.90 -21.68
N PHE A 410 3.43 -6.73 -21.76
CA PHE A 410 2.46 -6.42 -22.81
C PHE A 410 3.08 -6.40 -24.21
N ARG A 411 4.28 -5.81 -24.38
CA ARG A 411 5.00 -5.84 -25.67
C ARG A 411 5.31 -7.23 -26.20
N HIS A 412 5.45 -8.22 -25.31
CA HIS A 412 5.67 -9.62 -25.73
C HIS A 412 4.36 -10.38 -25.97
N ALA A 413 3.25 -9.94 -25.37
CA ALA A 413 1.96 -10.64 -25.41
C ALA A 413 1.03 -10.15 -26.53
N VAL A 414 1.33 -9.00 -27.14
CA VAL A 414 0.49 -8.34 -28.16
C VAL A 414 1.34 -7.99 -29.37
N VAL A 415 0.82 -8.27 -30.57
CA VAL A 415 1.44 -7.92 -31.85
C VAL A 415 1.10 -6.47 -32.20
N GLN A 416 2.01 -5.77 -32.87
CA GLN A 416 1.76 -4.39 -33.31
C GLN A 416 0.54 -4.31 -34.23
N GLY A 417 -0.42 -3.43 -33.92
CA GLY A 417 -1.66 -3.22 -34.67
C GLY A 417 -2.64 -4.40 -34.63
N GLU A 418 -2.53 -5.28 -33.65
CA GLU A 418 -3.38 -6.47 -33.52
C GLU A 418 -4.84 -6.12 -33.18
N ALA A 419 -5.07 -5.07 -32.40
CA ALA A 419 -6.40 -4.58 -32.03
C ALA A 419 -6.44 -3.04 -32.08
N ASP A 420 -7.65 -2.48 -32.04
CA ASP A 420 -7.82 -1.03 -32.02
C ASP A 420 -7.49 -0.46 -30.62
N LEU A 421 -7.80 -1.22 -29.57
CA LEU A 421 -7.59 -0.86 -28.17
C LEU A 421 -7.00 -2.03 -27.35
N LEU A 422 -5.93 -1.77 -26.62
CA LEU A 422 -5.44 -2.60 -25.52
C LEU A 422 -5.81 -1.95 -24.19
N VAL A 423 -6.60 -2.65 -23.39
CA VAL A 423 -6.87 -2.23 -22.01
C VAL A 423 -5.93 -2.98 -21.08
N VAL A 424 -5.22 -2.24 -20.23
CA VAL A 424 -4.34 -2.80 -19.20
C VAL A 424 -4.95 -2.62 -17.80
N PRO A 425 -4.64 -3.48 -16.82
CA PRO A 425 -5.21 -3.38 -15.48
C PRO A 425 -4.68 -2.10 -14.81
N PRO A 426 -5.53 -1.28 -14.17
CA PRO A 426 -5.09 -0.05 -13.51
C PRO A 426 -4.06 -0.32 -12.40
N THR A 427 -4.08 -1.51 -11.80
CA THR A 427 -3.11 -1.98 -10.80
C THR A 427 -1.68 -2.13 -11.32
N THR A 428 -1.46 -2.13 -12.64
CA THR A 428 -0.10 -2.12 -13.24
C THR A 428 0.56 -0.74 -13.19
N LEU A 429 -0.22 0.30 -12.93
CA LEU A 429 0.21 1.69 -13.02
C LEU A 429 0.54 2.23 -11.65
N ARG A 430 1.60 3.02 -11.60
CA ARG A 430 1.90 3.83 -10.44
C ARG A 430 0.80 4.87 -10.25
N TYR A 431 0.30 4.95 -9.02
CA TYR A 431 -0.74 5.89 -8.62
C TYR A 431 -0.52 7.31 -9.14
N GLY A 432 -1.57 7.88 -9.75
CA GLY A 432 -1.56 9.23 -10.30
C GLY A 432 -0.68 9.42 -11.55
N THR A 433 -0.19 8.34 -12.16
CA THR A 433 0.69 8.40 -13.35
C THR A 433 0.33 7.32 -14.37
N GLU A 434 0.88 7.43 -15.58
CA GLU A 434 0.78 6.39 -16.62
C GLU A 434 1.94 5.36 -16.57
N LEU A 435 2.80 5.42 -15.54
CA LEU A 435 4.04 4.65 -15.51
C LEU A 435 3.83 3.25 -14.93
N MET A 436 4.27 2.24 -15.67
CA MET A 436 4.38 0.86 -15.19
C MET A 436 5.64 0.65 -14.34
N LEU A 437 5.80 -0.56 -13.76
CA LEU A 437 6.95 -0.88 -12.92
C LEU A 437 8.31 -0.67 -13.63
N ASP A 438 8.40 -0.99 -14.92
CA ASP A 438 9.61 -0.82 -15.75
C ASP A 438 9.78 0.60 -16.32
N ASN A 439 9.07 1.59 -15.76
CA ASN A 439 9.03 3.00 -16.18
C ASN A 439 8.49 3.22 -17.60
N MET A 440 7.91 2.21 -18.24
CA MET A 440 7.21 2.40 -19.50
C MET A 440 5.87 3.10 -19.23
N SER A 441 5.60 4.18 -19.95
CA SER A 441 4.30 4.83 -19.91
C SER A 441 3.27 4.15 -20.82
N LEU A 442 1.97 4.34 -20.55
CA LEU A 442 0.90 3.97 -21.47
C LEU A 442 1.10 4.63 -22.85
N THR A 443 1.50 5.90 -22.86
CA THR A 443 1.80 6.64 -24.09
C THR A 443 2.91 5.97 -24.91
N GLU A 444 4.03 5.60 -24.31
CA GLU A 444 5.11 4.89 -25.00
C GLU A 444 4.69 3.48 -25.45
N LEU A 445 3.88 2.77 -24.65
CA LEU A 445 3.36 1.45 -25.01
C LEU A 445 2.40 1.54 -26.21
N SER A 446 1.55 2.57 -26.25
CA SER A 446 0.64 2.86 -27.37
C SER A 446 1.40 3.14 -28.67
N GLN A 447 2.45 3.97 -28.61
CA GLN A 447 3.31 4.25 -29.77
C GLN A 447 4.00 2.99 -30.28
N ASP A 448 4.55 2.19 -29.37
CA ASP A 448 5.28 0.96 -29.73
C ASP A 448 4.35 -0.11 -30.31
N LEU A 449 3.13 -0.25 -29.79
CA LEU A 449 2.16 -1.23 -30.29
C LEU A 449 1.38 -0.73 -31.50
N ARG A 450 1.37 0.58 -31.79
CA ARG A 450 0.49 1.21 -32.80
C ARG A 450 -0.99 0.89 -32.55
N MET A 451 -1.36 0.93 -31.28
CA MET A 451 -2.71 0.66 -30.77
C MET A 451 -3.05 1.72 -29.75
N ASP A 452 -4.34 2.01 -29.56
CA ASP A 452 -4.73 2.78 -28.37
C ASP A 452 -4.48 1.92 -27.13
N VAL A 453 -3.91 2.51 -26.07
CA VAL A 453 -3.61 1.79 -24.83
C VAL A 453 -4.13 2.60 -23.66
N ARG A 454 -5.03 2.00 -22.89
CA ARG A 454 -5.71 2.68 -21.78
C ARG A 454 -5.68 1.84 -20.52
N ALA A 455 -5.68 2.52 -19.37
CA ALA A 455 -6.00 1.90 -18.10
C ALA A 455 -7.47 1.45 -18.10
N GLY A 456 -7.74 0.23 -17.67
CA GLY A 456 -9.09 -0.27 -17.43
C GLY A 456 -9.71 0.32 -16.17
N GLY A 457 -10.97 -0.02 -15.91
CA GLY A 457 -11.65 0.36 -14.68
C GLY A 457 -11.19 -0.47 -13.47
N SER A 458 -11.36 0.12 -12.29
CA SER A 458 -11.23 -0.57 -11.00
C SER A 458 -12.43 -1.47 -10.72
N THR A 459 -13.53 -1.30 -11.46
CA THR A 459 -14.72 -2.17 -11.43
C THR A 459 -15.10 -2.64 -12.84
N LEU A 460 -15.96 -3.65 -12.93
CA LEU A 460 -16.52 -4.15 -14.19
C LEU A 460 -17.36 -3.09 -14.91
N GLY A 461 -18.19 -2.35 -14.18
CA GLY A 461 -18.98 -1.25 -14.71
C GLY A 461 -18.12 -0.13 -15.31
N GLU A 462 -17.05 0.25 -14.61
CA GLU A 462 -16.08 1.24 -15.09
C GLU A 462 -15.29 0.71 -16.30
N LEU A 463 -14.84 -0.54 -16.27
CA LEU A 463 -14.17 -1.18 -17.41
C LEU A 463 -15.04 -1.09 -18.67
N ALA A 464 -16.35 -1.37 -18.55
CA ALA A 464 -17.28 -1.24 -19.66
C ALA A 464 -17.40 0.21 -20.18
N ARG A 465 -17.37 1.22 -19.31
CA ARG A 465 -17.36 2.63 -19.73
C ARG A 465 -16.06 3.02 -20.42
N VAL A 466 -14.91 2.52 -19.97
CA VAL A 466 -13.61 2.75 -20.63
C VAL A 466 -13.67 2.21 -22.07
N ILE A 467 -14.22 1.01 -22.26
CA ILE A 467 -14.35 0.38 -23.57
C ILE A 467 -15.38 1.10 -24.46
N LEU A 468 -16.58 1.35 -23.94
CA LEU A 468 -17.73 1.78 -24.76
C LEU A 468 -17.87 3.30 -24.91
N GLN A 469 -17.40 4.06 -23.93
CA GLN A 469 -17.64 5.51 -23.82
C GLN A 469 -16.36 6.32 -23.89
N ASN A 470 -15.20 5.67 -24.02
CA ASN A 470 -13.89 6.32 -23.91
C ASN A 470 -13.74 7.12 -22.60
N ALA A 471 -14.30 6.58 -21.52
CA ALA A 471 -14.16 7.17 -20.19
C ALA A 471 -12.71 7.02 -19.70
N ALA A 472 -12.21 8.02 -18.97
CA ALA A 472 -10.96 7.88 -18.24
C ALA A 472 -11.16 6.93 -17.05
N SER A 473 -10.18 6.06 -16.81
CA SER A 473 -10.12 5.27 -15.59
C SER A 473 -9.93 6.19 -14.38
N SER A 474 -10.66 5.92 -13.30
CA SER A 474 -10.43 6.50 -11.98
C SER A 474 -9.08 6.09 -11.38
N GLY A 475 -8.41 5.10 -11.98
CA GLY A 475 -7.14 4.55 -11.50
C GLY A 475 -7.30 3.72 -10.22
N PRO A 476 -6.20 3.17 -9.69
CA PRO A 476 -6.24 2.53 -8.37
C PRO A 476 -6.56 3.59 -7.32
N GLN A 477 -7.64 3.41 -6.56
CA GLN A 477 -7.98 4.30 -5.44
C GLN A 477 -7.11 3.93 -4.23
N PHE A 478 -6.03 4.68 -3.99
CA PHE A 478 -5.33 4.66 -2.70
C PHE A 478 -5.78 5.88 -1.88
N GLY A 479 -6.67 5.64 -0.92
CA GLY A 479 -6.91 6.60 0.17
C GLY A 479 -5.86 6.43 1.26
N MET A 480 -5.70 7.42 2.16
CA MET A 480 -5.22 7.10 3.51
C MET A 480 -6.08 5.95 4.03
N SER A 481 -5.50 5.02 4.82
CA SER A 481 -6.23 3.84 5.32
C SER A 481 -7.64 4.28 5.73
N ALA A 482 -8.67 3.67 5.13
CA ALA A 482 -10.07 4.03 5.38
C ALA A 482 -10.42 3.96 6.88
N HIS A 483 -9.60 3.25 7.66
CA HIS A 483 -9.69 3.12 9.11
C HIS A 483 -8.99 4.26 9.88
N ALA A 484 -7.95 4.89 9.34
CA ALA A 484 -7.26 6.03 9.97
C ALA A 484 -8.07 7.34 9.93
N VAL A 485 -9.16 7.38 9.15
CA VAL A 485 -10.03 8.57 8.97
C VAL A 485 -11.19 8.60 10.00
N LYS A 486 -11.40 7.55 10.80
CA LYS A 486 -12.45 7.51 11.83
C LYS A 486 -11.92 7.85 13.23
N ASP A 487 -11.54 9.11 13.49
CA ASP A 487 -11.64 9.70 14.85
C ASP A 487 -11.33 11.20 14.91
N THR A 488 -11.99 12.03 14.10
CA THR A 488 -11.96 13.50 14.28
C THR A 488 -13.35 14.14 14.39
N SER A 489 -14.41 13.35 14.59
CA SER A 489 -15.73 13.89 14.93
C SER A 489 -15.91 13.90 16.46
N PRO A 490 -16.02 15.07 17.12
CA PRO A 490 -16.33 15.12 18.54
C PRO A 490 -17.66 14.42 18.79
N LYS A 491 -17.68 13.47 19.73
CA LYS A 491 -18.91 12.85 20.23
C LYS A 491 -19.71 13.91 20.97
N ASP A 492 -20.75 14.46 20.33
CA ASP A 492 -21.75 15.26 21.02
C ASP A 492 -22.48 14.37 22.05
N GLU A 493 -22.22 14.61 23.34
CA GLU A 493 -23.06 14.09 24.42
C GLU A 493 -24.42 14.82 24.41
N PRO A 494 -25.57 14.11 24.40
CA PRO A 494 -26.86 14.77 24.52
C PRO A 494 -27.08 15.25 25.96
N GLY A 495 -26.94 16.56 26.15
CA GLY A 495 -27.26 17.27 27.39
C GLY A 495 -28.70 17.05 27.84
N ARG A 496 -28.83 16.65 29.11
CA ARG A 496 -30.08 16.52 29.85
C ARG A 496 -30.84 17.86 29.91
N SER A 497 -32.07 17.88 29.42
CA SER A 497 -33.02 18.94 29.74
C SER A 497 -33.65 18.70 31.12
N HIS A 498 -33.47 19.63 32.06
CA HIS A 498 -34.43 19.84 33.13
C HIS A 498 -34.51 21.32 33.50
N ALA A 499 -35.73 21.84 33.34
CA ALA A 499 -36.31 23.09 33.86
C ALA A 499 -35.75 24.41 33.34
#